data_AF-A3FAI6-F1
#
_entry.id   AF-A3FAI6-F1
#
_cell.length_a   1.000
_cell.length_b   1.000
_cell.length_c   1.000
_cell.angle_alpha   90.00
_cell.angle_beta   90.00
_cell.angle_gamma   90.00
#
_symmetry.space_group_name_H-M   'P 1'
#
loop_
_entity.id
_entity.type
_entity.pdbx_description
1 polymer ?
#
loop_
_entity_poly.entity_id
_entity_poly.type
_entity_poly.pdbx_seq_one_letter_code
_entity_poly.pdbx_strand_id
1 'polypeptide(L)'
;HNAVAFVFTSGVIVVMYYFLPKESGQPIFSYKLSLYSFWSLMFVYLWAGGHHVIYSTVPDWMQTMGSVFSVVLILPSWGTAINILLTLRGQWQQVTTNPIIKMMILASVFYMFGTLEGPIQSIKSVNALAHFTDWTIGHVHEGR
;
A
#
# COMPACT_ATOMS: atom_id res chain seq x y z
N HIS A 1 -8.63 -9.53 -3.86
CA HIS A 1 -8.24 -8.12 -3.65
C HIS A 1 -8.71 -7.54 -2.31
N ASN A 2 -9.99 -7.20 -2.14
CA ASN A 2 -10.48 -6.41 -0.99
C ASN A 2 -10.26 -7.03 0.40
N ALA A 3 -10.14 -8.35 0.52
CA ALA A 3 -9.72 -8.98 1.77
C ALA A 3 -8.32 -8.48 2.21
N VAL A 4 -7.36 -8.41 1.29
CA VAL A 4 -6.04 -7.84 1.55
C VAL A 4 -6.15 -6.35 1.86
N ALA A 5 -6.94 -5.61 1.08
CA ALA A 5 -7.16 -4.18 1.26
C ALA A 5 -7.64 -3.78 2.66
N PHE A 6 -8.72 -4.40 3.12
CA PHE A 6 -9.40 -3.94 4.32
C PHE A 6 -8.88 -4.63 5.58
N VAL A 7 -8.40 -5.87 5.49
CA VAL A 7 -7.83 -6.58 6.63
C VAL A 7 -6.35 -6.25 6.77
N PHE A 8 -5.56 -6.50 5.73
CA PHE A 8 -4.10 -6.50 5.82
C PHE A 8 -3.47 -5.13 5.52
N THR A 9 -4.09 -4.30 4.67
CA THR A 9 -3.59 -2.92 4.44
C THR A 9 -4.18 -1.95 5.46
N SER A 10 -5.50 -1.83 5.51
CA SER A 10 -6.17 -0.84 6.37
C SER A 10 -5.95 -1.12 7.86
N GLY A 11 -6.00 -2.39 8.27
CA GLY A 11 -5.71 -2.78 9.66
C GLY A 11 -4.29 -2.42 10.09
N VAL A 12 -3.29 -2.71 9.24
CA VAL A 12 -1.89 -2.36 9.52
C VAL A 12 -1.69 -0.84 9.54
N ILE A 13 -2.32 -0.10 8.63
CA ILE A 13 -2.28 1.37 8.64
C ILE A 13 -2.81 1.91 9.97
N VAL A 14 -3.91 1.38 10.50
CA VAL A 14 -4.45 1.79 11.81
C VAL A 14 -3.44 1.55 12.93
N VAL A 15 -2.79 0.39 12.95
CA VAL A 15 -1.72 0.08 13.92
C VAL A 15 -0.60 1.12 13.83
N MET A 16 -0.16 1.47 12.62
CA MET A 16 0.89 2.46 12.39
C MET A 16 0.48 3.87 12.85
N TYR A 17 -0.75 4.29 12.56
CA TYR A 17 -1.27 5.60 12.99
C TYR A 17 -1.42 5.74 14.51
N TYR A 18 -1.49 4.63 15.24
CA TYR A 18 -1.53 4.64 16.70
C TYR A 18 -0.12 4.52 17.31
N PHE A 19 0.61 3.46 16.96
CA PHE A 19 1.86 3.12 17.64
C PHE A 19 3.02 4.01 17.23
N LEU A 20 3.11 4.47 15.97
CA LEU A 20 4.24 5.29 15.57
C LEU A 20 4.31 6.62 16.32
N PRO A 21 3.23 7.43 16.42
CA PRO A 21 3.23 8.62 17.27
C PRO A 21 3.51 8.30 18.74
N LYS A 22 2.93 7.21 19.24
CA LYS A 22 3.05 6.81 20.64
C LYS A 22 4.49 6.47 21.03
N GLU A 23 5.18 5.71 20.19
CA GLU A 23 6.56 5.27 20.42
C GLU A 23 7.58 6.37 20.12
N SER A 24 7.34 7.19 19.09
CA SER A 24 8.28 8.24 18.69
C SER A 24 8.15 9.54 19.49
N GLY A 25 7.04 9.70 20.22
CA GLY A 25 6.67 10.95 20.88
C GLY A 25 6.41 12.11 19.90
N GLN A 26 6.18 11.81 18.62
CA GLN A 26 5.91 12.81 17.58
C GLN A 26 4.42 12.87 17.23
N PRO A 27 3.87 14.05 16.92
CA PRO A 27 2.54 14.14 16.33
C PRO A 27 2.55 13.58 14.90
N ILE A 28 1.42 13.03 14.45
CA ILE A 28 1.23 12.69 13.02
C ILE A 28 1.55 13.91 12.16
N PHE A 29 2.35 13.69 11.11
CA PHE A 29 2.87 14.77 10.28
C PHE A 29 1.78 15.66 9.65
N SER A 30 0.77 15.07 9.02
CA SER A 30 -0.29 15.84 8.36
C SER A 30 -1.67 15.18 8.46
N TYR A 31 -2.57 15.83 9.21
CA TYR A 31 -3.98 15.43 9.29
C TYR A 31 -4.69 15.49 7.94
N LYS A 32 -4.42 16.53 7.13
CA LYS A 32 -5.02 16.66 5.78
C LYS A 32 -4.61 15.51 4.88
N LEU A 33 -3.34 15.11 4.95
CA LEU A 33 -2.84 13.97 4.16
C LEU A 33 -3.47 12.66 4.64
N SER A 34 -3.67 12.47 5.95
CA SER A 34 -4.42 11.33 6.48
C SER A 34 -5.83 11.26 5.89
N LEU A 35 -6.56 12.38 5.91
CA LEU A 35 -7.93 12.46 5.40
C LEU A 35 -8.00 12.12 3.90
N TYR A 36 -7.17 12.77 3.09
CA TYR A 36 -7.17 12.54 1.64
C TYR A 36 -6.71 11.13 1.29
N SER A 37 -5.65 10.64 1.94
CA SER A 37 -5.15 9.28 1.69
C SER A 37 -6.20 8.26 2.09
N PHE A 38 -6.82 8.38 3.28
CA PHE A 38 -7.83 7.44 3.76
C PHE A 38 -9.02 7.35 2.80
N TRP A 39 -9.70 8.45 2.50
CA TRP A 39 -10.91 8.40 1.68
C TRP A 39 -10.61 7.97 0.24
N SER A 40 -9.48 8.43 -0.31
CA SER A 40 -9.06 8.01 -1.64
C SER A 40 -8.70 6.52 -1.66
N LEU A 41 -8.01 6.01 -0.63
CA LEU A 41 -7.68 4.59 -0.48
C LEU A 41 -8.95 3.75 -0.43
N MET A 42 -9.90 4.11 0.43
CA MET A 42 -11.16 3.40 0.61
C MET A 42 -11.99 3.34 -0.68
N PHE A 43 -12.03 4.45 -1.43
CA PHE A 43 -12.75 4.50 -2.70
C PHE A 43 -12.05 3.70 -3.81
N VAL A 44 -10.75 3.94 -4.01
CA VAL A 44 -9.99 3.37 -5.13
C VAL A 44 -9.81 1.87 -4.99
N TYR A 45 -9.57 1.34 -3.78
CA TYR A 45 -9.37 -0.09 -3.57
C TYR A 45 -10.54 -0.95 -4.04
N LEU A 46 -11.77 -0.44 -3.97
CA LEU A 46 -12.97 -1.18 -4.38
C LEU A 46 -12.92 -1.64 -5.84
N TRP A 47 -12.25 -0.86 -6.70
CA TRP A 47 -12.21 -1.07 -8.14
C TRP A 47 -11.07 -1.96 -8.61
N ALA A 48 -10.03 -2.16 -7.79
CA ALA A 48 -8.82 -2.87 -8.19
C ALA A 48 -9.01 -4.38 -8.34
N GLY A 49 -10.17 -4.95 -8.01
CA GLY A 49 -10.46 -6.38 -8.15
C GLY A 49 -10.18 -6.96 -9.55
N GLY A 50 -10.46 -6.18 -10.60
CA GLY A 50 -10.28 -6.60 -12.00
C GLY A 50 -8.84 -6.94 -12.40
N HIS A 51 -7.85 -6.49 -11.64
CA HIS A 51 -6.43 -6.75 -11.94
C HIS A 51 -6.00 -8.22 -11.76
N HIS A 52 -6.82 -9.05 -11.12
CA HIS A 52 -6.54 -10.47 -10.91
C HIS A 52 -7.02 -11.34 -12.07
N VAL A 53 -7.79 -10.77 -12.99
CA VAL A 53 -8.51 -11.50 -14.05
C VAL A 53 -8.21 -10.91 -15.42
N ILE A 54 -7.03 -10.32 -15.57
CA ILE A 54 -6.53 -9.77 -16.84
C ILE A 54 -6.29 -10.92 -17.83
N TYR A 55 -6.68 -10.73 -19.09
CA TYR A 55 -6.71 -11.74 -20.16
C TYR A 55 -7.51 -13.01 -19.85
N SER A 56 -8.48 -12.93 -18.93
CA SER A 56 -9.44 -14.01 -18.68
C SER A 56 -10.74 -13.81 -19.46
N THR A 57 -11.77 -14.61 -19.15
CA THR A 57 -13.11 -14.55 -19.78
C THR A 57 -13.96 -13.35 -19.34
N VAL A 58 -13.51 -12.54 -18.37
CA VAL A 58 -14.27 -11.35 -17.96
C VAL A 58 -14.23 -10.25 -19.04
N PRO A 59 -15.24 -9.37 -19.13
CA PRO A 59 -15.25 -8.29 -20.12
C PRO A 59 -14.03 -7.37 -20.05
N ASP A 60 -13.51 -6.95 -21.21
CA ASP A 60 -12.29 -6.14 -21.28
C ASP A 60 -12.39 -4.83 -20.48
N TRP A 61 -13.56 -4.18 -20.49
CA TRP A 61 -13.78 -2.93 -19.75
C TRP A 61 -13.56 -3.11 -18.24
N MET A 62 -13.93 -4.26 -17.68
CA MET A 62 -13.77 -4.55 -16.25
C MET A 62 -12.29 -4.75 -15.90
N GLN A 63 -11.54 -5.43 -16.78
CA GLN A 63 -10.10 -5.61 -16.65
C GLN A 63 -9.38 -4.26 -16.74
N THR A 64 -9.76 -3.43 -17.73
CA THR A 64 -9.20 -2.10 -17.95
C THR A 64 -9.46 -1.18 -16.75
N MET A 65 -10.68 -1.18 -16.20
CA MET A 65 -10.97 -0.44 -14.97
C MET A 65 -10.11 -0.94 -13.80
N GLY A 66 -10.01 -2.25 -13.61
CA GLY A 66 -9.16 -2.83 -12.56
C GLY A 66 -7.70 -2.40 -12.68
N SER A 67 -7.16 -2.39 -13.89
CA SER A 67 -5.79 -1.93 -14.19
C SER A 67 -5.62 -0.43 -13.89
N VAL A 68 -6.50 0.43 -14.41
CA VAL A 68 -6.41 1.89 -14.23
C VAL A 68 -6.52 2.27 -12.76
N PHE A 69 -7.52 1.75 -12.04
CA PHE A 69 -7.67 2.07 -10.62
C PHE A 69 -6.52 1.52 -9.77
N SER A 70 -5.93 0.39 -10.15
CA SER A 70 -4.73 -0.13 -9.48
C SER A 70 -3.52 0.80 -9.68
N VAL A 71 -3.33 1.38 -10.86
CA VAL A 71 -2.29 2.41 -11.08
C VAL A 71 -2.56 3.67 -10.24
N VAL A 72 -3.80 4.15 -10.23
CA VAL A 72 -4.19 5.31 -9.40
C VAL A 72 -3.98 5.02 -7.90
N LEU A 73 -4.13 3.77 -7.48
CA LEU A 73 -4.01 3.33 -6.09
C LEU A 73 -2.62 3.57 -5.48
N ILE A 74 -1.58 3.76 -6.29
CA ILE A 74 -0.25 4.17 -5.82
C ILE A 74 -0.36 5.46 -4.99
N LEU A 75 -1.11 6.45 -5.47
CA LEU A 75 -1.19 7.79 -4.86
C LEU A 75 -1.71 7.77 -3.41
N PRO A 76 -2.89 7.23 -3.10
CA PRO A 76 -3.36 7.18 -1.71
C PRO A 76 -2.55 6.22 -0.84
N SER A 77 -2.01 5.14 -1.43
CA SER A 77 -1.17 4.18 -0.70
C SER A 77 0.12 4.86 -0.23
N TRP A 78 0.83 5.53 -1.14
CA TRP A 78 2.05 6.25 -0.83
C TRP A 78 1.78 7.51 -0.02
N GLY A 79 0.65 8.21 -0.21
CA GLY A 79 0.25 9.31 0.65
C GLY A 79 0.18 8.90 2.12
N THR A 80 -0.31 7.69 2.39
CA THR A 80 -0.32 7.10 3.74
C THR A 80 1.10 6.82 4.25
N ALA A 81 1.93 6.15 3.45
CA ALA A 81 3.30 5.81 3.82
C ALA A 81 4.16 7.06 4.07
N ILE A 82 4.06 8.07 3.20
CA ILE A 82 4.78 9.33 3.33
C ILE A 82 4.39 10.05 4.62
N ASN A 83 3.11 10.04 4.99
CA ASN A 83 2.66 10.64 6.24
C ASN A 83 3.27 9.94 7.47
N ILE A 84 3.34 8.61 7.41
CA ILE A 84 3.99 7.75 8.41
C ILE A 84 5.50 8.07 8.49
N LEU A 85 6.22 8.07 7.38
CA LEU A 85 7.66 8.34 7.35
C LEU A 85 7.98 9.76 7.84
N LEU A 86 7.21 10.76 7.41
CA LEU A 86 7.40 12.15 7.81
C LEU A 86 6.99 12.43 9.27
N THR A 87 6.24 11.53 9.92
CA THR A 87 5.97 11.62 11.36
C THR A 87 7.27 11.50 12.18
N LEU A 88 8.31 10.82 11.66
CA LEU A 88 9.64 10.78 12.28
C LEU A 88 10.56 11.94 11.88
N ARG A 89 10.06 12.98 11.18
CA ARG A 89 10.91 14.09 10.76
C ARG A 89 11.59 14.74 11.96
N GLY A 90 12.93 14.80 11.94
CA GLY A 90 13.75 15.31 13.04
C GLY A 90 14.04 14.30 14.16
N GLN A 91 13.45 13.10 14.09
CA GLN A 91 13.61 12.00 15.05
C GLN A 91 14.17 10.72 14.43
N TRP A 92 14.73 10.79 13.21
CA TRP A 92 15.26 9.63 12.49
C TRP A 92 16.34 8.85 13.25
N GLN A 93 17.05 9.49 14.20
CA GLN A 93 18.00 8.79 15.07
C GLN A 93 17.34 7.63 15.83
N GLN A 94 16.05 7.72 16.15
CA GLN A 94 15.29 6.67 16.84
C GLN A 94 15.23 5.36 16.04
N VAL A 95 15.39 5.40 14.71
CA VAL A 95 15.50 4.17 13.89
C VAL A 95 16.73 3.34 14.29
N THR A 96 17.79 3.98 14.77
CA THR A 96 19.01 3.26 15.19
C THR A 96 18.92 2.72 16.61
N THR A 97 18.17 3.39 17.50
CA THR A 97 18.14 3.11 18.95
C THR A 97 16.89 2.38 19.41
N ASN A 98 15.73 2.58 18.76
CA ASN A 98 14.46 1.95 19.11
C ASN A 98 14.12 0.85 18.08
N PRO A 99 14.14 -0.45 18.48
CA PRO A 99 13.86 -1.55 17.57
C PRO A 99 12.40 -1.55 17.08
N ILE A 100 11.44 -1.07 17.87
CA ILE A 100 10.03 -1.00 17.46
C ILE A 100 9.88 0.01 16.32
N ILE A 101 10.47 1.21 16.47
CA ILE A 101 10.47 2.23 15.41
C ILE A 101 11.20 1.74 14.17
N LYS A 102 12.33 1.04 14.34
CA LYS A 102 13.05 0.42 13.22
C LYS A 102 12.15 -0.53 12.43
N MET A 103 11.43 -1.41 13.11
CA MET A 103 10.51 -2.35 12.46
C MET A 103 9.31 -1.66 11.81
N MET A 104 8.74 -0.63 12.44
CA MET A 104 7.65 0.16 11.86
C MET A 104 8.09 0.87 10.56
N ILE A 105 9.29 1.44 10.55
CA ILE A 105 9.82 2.08 9.33
C ILE A 105 10.14 1.06 8.25
N LEU A 106 10.74 -0.08 8.61
CA LEU A 106 10.96 -1.17 7.68
C LEU A 106 9.64 -1.64 7.05
N ALA A 107 8.62 -1.89 7.88
CA ALA A 107 7.28 -2.26 7.43
C ALA A 107 6.66 -1.20 6.50
N SER A 108 6.87 0.09 6.79
CA SER A 108 6.39 1.19 5.92
C SER A 108 7.05 1.17 4.54
N VAL A 109 8.34 0.85 4.49
CA VAL A 109 9.10 0.76 3.23
C VAL A 109 8.64 -0.44 2.41
N PHE A 110 8.49 -1.61 3.02
CA PHE A 110 7.92 -2.79 2.34
C PHE A 110 6.48 -2.57 1.88
N TYR A 111 5.68 -1.86 2.67
CA TYR A 111 4.35 -1.42 2.26
C TYR A 111 4.42 -0.53 1.01
N MET A 112 5.37 0.40 0.91
CA MET A 112 5.55 1.23 -0.30
C MET A 112 5.96 0.40 -1.52
N PHE A 113 6.86 -0.58 -1.36
CA PHE A 113 7.25 -1.46 -2.45
C PHE A 113 6.09 -2.34 -2.91
N GLY A 114 5.40 -3.03 -1.99
CA GLY A 114 4.23 -3.84 -2.34
C GLY A 114 3.12 -3.00 -2.99
N THR A 115 2.86 -1.79 -2.51
CA THR A 115 1.87 -0.87 -3.12
C THR A 115 2.35 -0.14 -4.37
N LEU A 116 3.58 -0.36 -4.82
CA LEU A 116 4.07 0.02 -6.14
C LEU A 116 4.09 -1.18 -7.09
N GLU A 117 4.58 -2.33 -6.62
CA GLU A 117 4.71 -3.55 -7.40
C GLU A 117 3.34 -4.11 -7.82
N GLY A 118 2.34 -4.11 -6.92
CA GLY A 118 0.99 -4.56 -7.25
C GLY A 118 0.38 -3.78 -8.44
N PRO A 119 0.40 -2.44 -8.40
CA PRO A 119 0.03 -1.61 -9.54
C PRO A 119 0.84 -1.87 -10.82
N ILE A 120 2.14 -2.14 -10.72
CA ILE A 120 2.95 -2.54 -11.89
C ILE A 120 2.44 -3.86 -12.47
N GLN A 121 2.21 -4.87 -11.64
CA GLN A 121 1.63 -6.16 -12.06
C GLN A 121 0.19 -6.05 -12.57
N SER A 122 -0.52 -4.96 -12.25
CA SER A 122 -1.87 -4.68 -12.78
C SER A 122 -1.86 -4.15 -14.21
N ILE A 123 -0.72 -3.70 -14.74
CA ILE A 123 -0.59 -3.23 -16.12
C ILE A 123 -0.69 -4.45 -17.04
N LYS A 124 -1.62 -4.43 -18.02
CA LYS A 124 -1.93 -5.62 -18.83
C LYS A 124 -0.68 -6.27 -19.45
N SER A 125 0.24 -5.49 -20.03
CA SER A 125 1.48 -6.04 -20.63
C SER A 125 2.41 -6.70 -19.61
N VAL A 126 2.49 -6.18 -18.38
CA VAL A 126 3.28 -6.79 -17.30
C VAL A 126 2.58 -8.02 -16.77
N ASN A 127 1.25 -7.95 -16.58
CA ASN A 127 0.44 -9.06 -16.11
C ASN A 127 0.55 -10.28 -17.04
N ALA A 128 0.64 -10.08 -18.37
CA ALA A 128 0.87 -11.17 -19.33
C ALA A 128 2.14 -12.00 -19.03
N LEU A 129 3.12 -11.43 -18.32
CA LEU A 129 4.35 -12.10 -17.89
C LEU A 129 4.28 -12.57 -16.43
N ALA A 130 3.66 -11.77 -15.55
CA ALA A 130 3.63 -12.02 -14.12
C ALA A 130 2.57 -13.06 -13.71
N HIS A 131 1.45 -13.12 -14.43
CA HIS A 131 0.31 -13.96 -14.07
C HIS A 131 0.67 -15.45 -14.14
N PHE A 132 0.24 -16.22 -13.14
CA PHE A 132 0.58 -17.64 -12.96
C PHE A 132 2.07 -17.96 -12.79
N THR A 133 2.89 -16.98 -12.38
CA THR A 133 4.31 -17.20 -12.02
C THR A 133 4.58 -16.94 -10.54
N ASP A 134 5.76 -17.34 -10.07
CA ASP A 134 6.22 -17.07 -8.71
C ASP A 134 6.37 -15.57 -8.39
N TRP A 135 6.32 -14.69 -9.38
CA TRP A 135 6.31 -13.24 -9.14
C TRP A 135 5.06 -12.82 -8.34
N THR A 136 3.89 -13.42 -8.62
CA THR A 136 2.68 -13.13 -7.83
C THR A 136 2.84 -13.59 -6.38
N ILE A 137 3.55 -14.70 -6.16
CA ILE A 137 3.81 -15.22 -4.80
C ILE A 137 4.80 -14.31 -4.07
N GLY A 138 5.87 -13.86 -4.75
CA GLY A 138 6.82 -12.89 -4.21
C GLY A 138 6.13 -11.61 -3.75
N HIS A 139 5.30 -11.02 -4.61
CA HIS A 139 4.50 -9.84 -4.30
C HIS A 139 3.65 -9.98 -3.03
N VAL A 140 3.00 -11.13 -2.89
CA VAL A 140 2.13 -11.44 -1.76
C VAL A 140 2.91 -11.51 -0.45
N HIS A 141 4.18 -11.95 -0.48
CA HIS A 141 5.03 -12.07 0.71
C HIS A 141 5.86 -10.81 0.98
N GLU A 142 6.08 -9.94 -0.01
CA GLU A 142 6.74 -8.64 0.18
C GLU A 142 5.87 -7.68 1.01
N GLY A 143 4.57 -7.63 0.71
CA GLY A 143 3.63 -6.69 1.32
C GLY A 143 2.99 -7.14 2.65
N ARG A 144 3.50 -8.20 3.30
CA ARG A 144 2.93 -8.77 4.53
C ARG A 144 3.93 -8.89 5.66
#